data_AF-A0A661YUD1-F1
#
_entry.id   AF-A0A661YUD1-F1
#
_cell.length_a   1.000
_cell.length_b   1.000
_cell.length_c   1.000
_cell.angle_alpha   90.00
_cell.angle_beta   90.00
_cell.angle_gamma   90.00
#
_symmetry.space_group_name_H-M   'P 1'
#
loop_
_entity.id
_entity.type
_entity.pdbx_description
1 polymer ?
#
loop_
_entity_poly.entity_id
_entity_poly.type
_entity_poly.pdbx_seq_one_letter_code
_entity_poly.pdbx_strand_id
1 'polypeptide(L)'
;MYLRYLEKEIEKRIGSGKAIVIIGPRQVGKTTLIETILKNKDYLLLDGDDPRTRTLLTEPNTEEIRSILGKYKYVFIDEAQRIKGIGLTMKIITDRFK
;
A
#
# COMPACT_ATOMS: atom_id res chain seq x y z
N MET A 1 -0.58 15.65 17.72
CA MET A 1 0.88 15.90 17.61
C MET A 1 1.60 14.75 16.90
N TYR A 2 1.40 13.48 17.31
CA TYR A 2 2.01 12.29 16.67
C TYR A 2 1.61 12.05 15.21
N LEU A 3 0.33 12.21 14.86
CA LEU A 3 -0.16 12.06 13.48
C LEU A 3 0.59 12.99 12.51
N ARG A 4 0.77 14.27 12.85
CA ARG A 4 1.51 15.27 12.04
C ARG A 4 3.00 14.95 11.88
N TYR A 5 3.60 14.23 12.84
CA TYR A 5 5.00 13.82 12.74
C TYR A 5 5.17 12.66 11.77
N LEU A 6 4.34 11.61 11.92
CA LEU A 6 4.34 10.45 11.03
C LEU A 6 3.98 10.84 9.59
N GLU A 7 3.01 11.75 9.42
CA GLU A 7 2.63 12.31 8.12
C GLU A 7 3.85 12.84 7.37
N LYS A 8 4.63 13.73 8.01
CA LYS A 8 5.84 14.30 7.40
C LYS A 8 6.90 13.26 7.08
N GLU A 9 7.07 12.25 7.93
CA GLU A 9 8.07 11.19 7.70
C GLU A 9 7.66 10.28 6.54
N ILE A 10 6.37 9.97 6.41
CA ILE A 10 5.83 9.19 5.30
C ILE A 10 5.98 9.99 4.00
N GLU A 11 5.60 11.28 4.00
CA GLU A 11 5.72 12.15 2.82
C GLU A 11 7.16 12.25 2.31
N LYS A 12 8.15 12.34 3.20
CA LYS A 12 9.58 12.35 2.82
C LYS A 12 10.05 11.04 2.17
N ARG A 13 9.43 9.91 2.50
CA ARG A 13 9.81 8.59 1.99
C ARG A 13 9.06 8.17 0.74
N ILE A 14 7.91 8.78 0.47
CA ILE A 14 7.15 8.54 -0.76
C ILE A 14 8.05 8.86 -1.96
N GLY A 15 8.13 7.93 -2.92
CA GLY A 15 8.98 8.06 -4.11
C GLY A 15 10.43 7.62 -3.91
N SER A 16 10.82 7.12 -2.74
CA SER A 16 12.17 6.57 -2.50
C SER A 16 12.47 5.22 -3.18
N GLY A 17 11.50 4.67 -3.95
CA GLY A 17 11.60 3.35 -4.56
C GLY A 17 11.45 2.18 -3.57
N LYS A 18 11.05 2.45 -2.32
CA LYS A 18 10.83 1.44 -1.28
C LYS A 18 9.38 1.42 -0.85
N ALA A 19 8.87 0.23 -0.53
CA ALA A 19 7.58 0.08 0.12
C ALA A 19 7.62 0.70 1.53
N ILE A 20 6.56 1.42 1.90
CA ILE A 20 6.38 1.99 3.24
C ILE A 20 5.39 1.09 3.97
N VAL A 21 5.82 0.49 5.08
CA VAL A 21 4.98 -0.37 5.92
C VAL A 21 4.63 0.39 7.20
N ILE A 22 3.34 0.51 7.48
CA ILE A 22 2.85 1.18 8.70
C ILE A 22 2.24 0.11 9.60
N ILE A 23 2.82 -0.02 10.78
CA ILE A 23 2.39 -0.97 11.81
C ILE A 23 1.83 -0.23 13.02
N GLY A 24 0.88 -0.85 13.70
CA GLY A 24 0.31 -0.32 14.94
C GLY A 24 -1.00 -1.00 15.30
N PRO A 25 -1.50 -0.83 16.54
CA PRO A 25 -2.71 -1.47 17.01
C PRO A 25 -3.95 -1.07 16.19
N ARG A 26 -5.04 -1.83 16.33
CA ARG A 26 -6.32 -1.48 15.71
C ARG A 26 -6.85 -0.16 16.27
N GLN A 27 -7.64 0.56 15.46
CA GLN A 27 -8.35 1.80 15.86
C GLN A 27 -7.47 2.99 16.29
N VAL A 28 -6.22 3.07 15.82
CA VAL A 28 -5.32 4.23 16.06
C VAL A 28 -5.29 5.25 14.91
N GLY A 29 -6.16 5.11 13.91
CA GLY A 29 -6.26 6.06 12.78
C GLY A 29 -5.20 5.91 11.69
N LYS A 30 -4.65 4.70 11.48
CA LYS A 30 -3.65 4.43 10.42
C LYS A 30 -4.23 4.67 9.02
N THR A 31 -5.41 4.10 8.73
CA THR A 31 -6.12 4.28 7.46
C THR A 31 -6.40 5.77 7.23
N THR A 32 -6.96 6.46 8.22
CA THR A 32 -7.23 7.90 8.16
C THR A 32 -5.98 8.74 7.91
N LEU A 33 -4.83 8.39 8.52
CA LEU A 33 -3.56 9.06 8.26
C LEU A 33 -3.14 8.92 6.79
N ILE A 34 -3.21 7.71 6.23
CA ILE A 34 -2.82 7.46 4.84
C ILE A 34 -3.79 8.11 3.86
N GLU A 35 -5.09 8.01 4.09
CA GLU A 35 -6.11 8.70 3.30
C GLU A 35 -5.90 10.22 3.30
N THR A 36 -5.47 10.79 4.43
CA THR A 36 -5.13 12.21 4.52
C THR A 36 -3.92 12.55 3.65
N ILE A 37 -2.85 11.75 3.69
CA ILE A 37 -1.64 11.92 2.86
C ILE A 37 -1.94 11.74 1.36
N LEU A 38 -2.90 10.88 1.02
CA LEU A 38 -3.29 10.55 -0.34
C LEU A 38 -4.47 11.35 -0.88
N LYS A 39 -5.10 12.21 -0.06
CA LYS A 39 -6.35 12.94 -0.38
C LYS A 39 -6.35 13.65 -1.74
N ASN A 40 -5.21 14.19 -2.16
CA ASN A 40 -5.05 14.93 -3.43
C ASN A 40 -4.18 14.18 -4.44
N LYS A 41 -4.03 12.86 -4.30
CA LYS A 41 -3.23 12.01 -5.17
C LYS A 41 -4.13 10.97 -5.83
N ASP A 42 -3.84 10.62 -7.07
CA ASP A 42 -4.51 9.50 -7.74
C ASP A 42 -3.89 8.19 -7.24
N TYR A 43 -4.65 7.40 -6.48
CA TYR A 43 -4.16 6.18 -5.84
C TYR A 43 -5.12 5.01 -5.99
N LEU A 44 -4.55 3.80 -6.05
CA LEU A 44 -5.29 2.54 -5.98
C LEU A 44 -5.40 2.10 -4.52
N LEU A 45 -6.63 1.91 -4.05
CA LEU A 45 -6.91 1.27 -2.77
C LEU A 45 -7.13 -0.24 -2.97
N LEU A 46 -6.40 -1.06 -2.23
CA LEU A 46 -6.54 -2.52 -2.19
C LEU A 46 -6.81 -2.94 -0.74
N ASP A 47 -8.06 -3.24 -0.42
CA ASP A 47 -8.47 -3.65 0.93
C ASP A 47 -8.27 -5.16 1.14
N GLY A 48 -7.39 -5.54 2.06
CA GLY A 48 -7.12 -6.93 2.43
C GLY A 48 -8.24 -7.64 3.17
N ASP A 49 -9.27 -6.95 3.67
CA ASP A 49 -10.48 -7.60 4.19
C ASP A 49 -11.36 -8.12 3.03
N ASP A 50 -11.29 -7.51 1.85
CA ASP A 50 -12.01 -7.97 0.66
C ASP A 50 -11.42 -9.31 0.12
N PRO A 51 -12.23 -10.38 -0.01
CA PRO A 51 -11.75 -11.67 -0.49
C PRO A 51 -11.18 -11.64 -1.92
N ARG A 52 -11.69 -10.76 -2.80
CA ARG A 52 -11.20 -10.64 -4.18
C ARG A 52 -9.83 -10.00 -4.19
N THR A 53 -9.63 -8.92 -3.44
CA THR A 53 -8.30 -8.29 -3.25
C THR A 53 -7.28 -9.28 -2.71
N ARG A 54 -7.66 -10.07 -1.70
CA ARG A 54 -6.77 -11.13 -1.17
C ARG A 54 -6.38 -12.14 -2.23
N THR A 55 -7.36 -12.60 -3.00
CA THR A 55 -7.12 -13.57 -4.07
C THR A 55 -6.19 -12.98 -5.13
N LEU A 56 -6.41 -11.73 -5.54
CA LEU A 56 -5.60 -11.02 -6.52
C LEU A 56 -4.13 -10.81 -6.08
N LEU A 57 -3.87 -10.69 -4.77
CA LEU A 57 -2.55 -10.30 -4.25
C LEU A 57 -1.75 -11.43 -3.60
N THR A 58 -2.35 -12.61 -3.40
CA THR A 58 -1.71 -13.72 -2.66
C THR A 58 -0.45 -14.22 -3.38
N GLU A 59 -0.49 -14.45 -4.69
CA GLU A 59 0.68 -14.89 -5.49
C GLU A 59 0.58 -14.45 -6.97
N PRO A 60 0.36 -13.15 -7.29
CA PRO A 60 0.22 -12.74 -8.67
C PRO A 60 1.54 -12.79 -9.44
N ASN A 61 1.46 -13.14 -10.72
CA ASN A 61 2.57 -13.00 -11.64
C ASN A 61 2.78 -11.53 -12.05
N THR A 62 3.84 -11.25 -12.81
CA THR A 62 4.20 -9.85 -13.17
C THR A 62 3.15 -9.16 -14.04
N GLU A 63 2.47 -9.87 -14.94
CA GLU A 63 1.44 -9.26 -15.81
C GLU A 63 0.13 -9.01 -15.05
N GLU A 64 -0.20 -9.87 -14.09
CA GLU A 64 -1.31 -9.64 -13.16
C GLU A 64 -1.04 -8.42 -12.29
N ILE A 65 0.17 -8.30 -11.73
CA ILE A 65 0.58 -7.10 -10.98
C ILE A 65 0.46 -5.86 -11.87
N ARG A 66 0.97 -5.89 -13.11
CA ARG A 66 0.86 -4.77 -14.06
C ARG A 66 -0.59 -4.34 -14.27
N SER A 67 -1.47 -5.32 -14.47
CA SER A 67 -2.90 -5.09 -14.69
C SER A 67 -3.58 -4.52 -13.44
N ILE A 68 -3.22 -5.00 -12.25
CA ILE A 68 -3.73 -4.50 -10.97
C ILE A 68 -3.28 -3.05 -10.75
N LEU A 69 -1.98 -2.75 -10.91
CA LEU A 69 -1.44 -1.41 -10.71
C LEU A 69 -1.99 -0.40 -11.72
N GLY A 70 -2.20 -0.83 -12.96
CA GLY A 70 -2.74 -0.02 -14.04
C GLY A 70 -1.91 1.27 -14.24
N LYS A 71 -2.59 2.42 -14.16
CA LYS A 71 -1.97 3.76 -14.30
C LYS A 71 -1.68 4.44 -12.95
N TYR A 72 -1.98 3.79 -11.84
CA TYR A 72 -1.92 4.43 -10.53
C TYR A 72 -0.47 4.59 -10.09
N LYS A 73 -0.10 5.83 -9.75
CA LYS A 73 1.23 6.16 -9.24
C LYS A 73 1.40 5.75 -7.78
N TYR A 74 0.31 5.77 -7.01
CA TYR A 74 0.31 5.42 -5.60
C TYR A 74 -0.60 4.21 -5.39
N VAL A 75 -0.14 3.27 -4.58
CA VAL A 75 -0.94 2.12 -4.16
C VAL A 75 -0.96 2.07 -2.65
N PHE A 76 -2.16 1.99 -2.11
CA PHE A 76 -2.40 1.80 -0.69
C PHE A 76 -3.07 0.46 -0.49
N ILE A 77 -2.43 -0.41 0.31
CA ILE A 77 -2.96 -1.71 0.69
C ILE A 77 -3.33 -1.66 2.16
N ASP A 78 -4.62 -1.71 2.46
CA ASP A 78 -5.09 -1.74 3.84
C ASP A 78 -5.20 -3.20 4.34
N GLU A 79 -5.04 -3.39 5.66
CA GLU A 79 -5.06 -4.69 6.32
C GLU A 79 -4.20 -5.76 5.60
N ALA A 80 -3.05 -5.34 5.05
CA ALA A 80 -2.18 -6.14 4.19
C ALA A 80 -1.75 -7.49 4.81
N GLN A 81 -1.69 -7.58 6.14
CA GLN A 81 -1.40 -8.84 6.85
C GLN A 81 -2.45 -9.95 6.63
N ARG A 82 -3.63 -9.61 6.11
CA ARG A 82 -4.66 -10.56 5.67
C ARG A 82 -4.28 -11.31 4.40
N ILE A 83 -3.37 -10.74 3.61
CA ILE A 83 -2.95 -11.29 2.33
C ILE A 83 -1.71 -12.16 2.56
N LYS A 84 -1.85 -13.46 2.30
CA LYS A 84 -0.75 -14.41 2.44
C LYS A 84 0.37 -14.02 1.48
N GLY A 85 1.62 -13.99 1.95
CA GLY A 85 2.77 -13.75 1.09
C GLY A 85 2.93 -12.31 0.59
N ILE A 86 2.16 -11.34 1.10
CA ILE A 86 2.13 -9.95 0.60
C ILE A 86 3.50 -9.29 0.46
N GLY A 87 4.44 -9.60 1.35
CA GLY A 87 5.80 -9.06 1.29
C GLY A 87 6.56 -9.43 0.01
N LEU A 88 6.30 -10.62 -0.56
CA LEU A 88 6.90 -11.06 -1.81
C LEU A 88 6.31 -10.29 -3.00
N THR A 89 4.99 -10.13 -3.04
CA THR A 89 4.29 -9.30 -4.03
C THR A 89 4.79 -7.85 -3.99
N MET A 90 4.95 -7.28 -2.78
CA MET A 90 5.47 -5.92 -2.62
C MET A 90 6.91 -5.79 -3.11
N LYS A 91 7.76 -6.79 -2.84
CA LYS A 91 9.13 -6.82 -3.36
C LYS A 91 9.17 -6.82 -4.88
N ILE A 92 8.33 -7.63 -5.53
CA ILE A 92 8.23 -7.66 -6.99
C ILE A 92 7.81 -6.28 -7.52
N ILE A 93 6.83 -5.64 -6.88
CA ILE A 93 6.39 -4.29 -7.25
C ILE A 93 7.54 -3.30 -7.15
N THR A 94 8.22 -3.21 -6.01
CA THR A 94 9.29 -2.22 -5.81
C THR A 94 10.53 -2.47 -6.69
N ASP A 95 10.81 -3.73 -7.01
CA ASP A 95 11.98 -4.10 -7.83
C ASP A 95 11.73 -3.89 -9.33
N ARG A 96 10.51 -4.15 -9.81
CA ARG A 96 10.20 -4.20 -11.25
C ARG A 96 9.37 -3.04 -11.78
N PHE A 97 8.60 -2.35 -10.95
CA PHE A 97 7.69 -1.29 -11.36
C PHE A 97 8.19 0.03 -10.80
N LYS A 98 8.84 0.83 -11.66
CA LYS A 98 9.39 2.15 -11.35
C LYS A 98 8.62 3.24 -12.07
#